data_AF-A0A7Y3L3C1-F1
#
_entry.id   AF-A0A7Y3L3C1-F1
#
_cell.length_a   1.000
_cell.length_b   1.000
_cell.length_c   1.000
_cell.angle_alpha   90.00
_cell.angle_beta   90.00
_cell.angle_gamma   90.00
#
_symmetry.space_group_name_H-M   'P 1'
#
loop_
_entity.id
_entity.type
_entity.pdbx_description
1 polymer ?
#
loop_
_entity_poly.entity_id
_entity_poly.type
_entity_poly.pdbx_seq_one_letter_code
_entity_poly.pdbx_strand_id
1 'polypeptide(L)'
;MRTLRALLLSVLAAATSACGILYTDVKVPRGWRTSAPSDVHSASDDPAVRGEACSHSVMWLVAWGDSSYDAALKSALAGRDAIMYDVRSDLKVQAYLLGLYTKECTILTGKAAKP
;
A
#
# COMPACT_ATOMS: atom_id res chain seq x y z
N MET A 1 24.13 25.56 -29.00
CA MET A 1 22.65 25.51 -29.06
C MET A 1 22.09 24.10 -29.28
N ARG A 2 22.55 23.33 -30.30
CA ARG A 2 22.04 21.97 -30.56
C ARG A 2 22.28 20.97 -29.41
N THR A 3 23.47 21.00 -28.80
CA THR A 3 23.84 20.14 -27.66
C THR A 3 23.03 20.45 -26.39
N LEU A 4 22.84 21.72 -26.07
CA LEU A 4 22.02 22.15 -24.93
C LEU A 4 20.55 21.72 -25.07
N ARG A 5 20.01 21.78 -26.29
CA ARG A 5 18.66 21.29 -26.61
C ARG A 5 18.53 19.79 -26.43
N ALA A 6 19.53 19.02 -26.88
CA ALA A 6 19.54 17.56 -26.71
C ALA A 6 19.58 17.16 -25.23
N LEU A 7 20.38 17.86 -24.41
CA LEU A 7 20.49 17.64 -22.97
C LEU A 7 19.20 17.98 -22.21
N LEU A 8 18.53 19.08 -22.59
CA LEU A 8 17.22 19.43 -22.02
C LEU A 8 16.14 18.42 -22.37
N LEU A 9 16.12 17.92 -23.61
CA LEU A 9 15.15 16.92 -24.06
C LEU A 9 15.32 15.57 -23.37
N SER A 10 16.56 15.12 -23.12
CA SER A 10 16.81 13.87 -22.40
C SER A 10 16.45 13.97 -20.91
N VAL A 11 16.70 15.12 -20.27
CA VAL A 11 16.24 15.38 -18.89
C VAL A 11 14.71 15.41 -18.82
N LEU A 12 14.04 16.05 -19.78
CA LEU A 12 12.59 16.10 -19.83
C LEU A 12 11.98 14.72 -20.06
N ALA A 13 12.56 13.91 -20.96
CA ALA A 13 12.11 12.54 -21.22
C ALA A 13 12.28 11.64 -19.98
N ALA A 14 13.41 11.74 -19.27
CA ALA A 14 13.63 11.04 -18.01
C ALA A 14 12.65 11.48 -16.91
N ALA A 15 12.30 12.77 -16.87
CA ALA A 15 11.32 13.30 -15.91
C ALA A 15 9.87 12.88 -16.20
N THR A 16 9.52 12.58 -17.46
CA THR A 16 8.15 12.17 -17.85
C THR A 16 7.90 10.66 -17.84
N SER A 17 8.94 9.84 -17.65
CA SER A 17 8.83 8.37 -17.63
C SER A 17 8.35 7.90 -16.25
N ALA A 18 7.04 7.82 -16.07
CA ALA A 18 6.32 7.72 -14.79
C ALA A 18 6.45 6.41 -13.98
N CYS A 19 7.55 5.67 -14.06
CA CYS A 19 7.73 4.42 -13.30
C CYS A 19 9.15 4.30 -12.74
N GLY A 20 9.32 4.52 -11.43
CA GLY A 20 10.47 4.13 -10.57
C GLY A 20 11.78 3.74 -11.27
N ILE A 21 12.33 4.63 -12.10
CA ILE A 21 13.35 4.26 -13.09
C ILE A 21 14.69 3.94 -12.41
N LEU A 22 14.93 4.51 -11.23
CA LEU A 22 16.21 4.37 -10.53
C LEU A 22 16.17 3.26 -9.48
N TYR A 23 15.07 3.16 -8.74
CA TYR A 23 14.91 2.16 -7.69
C TYR A 23 13.44 1.90 -7.38
N THR A 24 13.07 0.63 -7.29
CA THR A 24 11.75 0.23 -6.84
C THR A 24 11.86 -1.03 -5.98
N ASP A 25 11.43 -0.92 -4.74
CA ASP A 25 11.26 -2.05 -3.82
C ASP A 25 9.98 -1.85 -3.02
N VAL A 26 8.85 -2.20 -3.66
CA VAL A 26 7.52 -2.06 -3.09
C VAL A 26 6.83 -3.41 -3.06
N LYS A 27 6.15 -3.71 -1.95
CA LYS A 27 5.18 -4.82 -1.92
C LYS A 27 3.78 -4.26 -2.03
N VAL A 28 3.06 -4.72 -3.05
CA VAL A 28 1.72 -4.24 -3.39
C VAL A 28 0.66 -5.28 -3.05
N PRO A 29 -0.56 -4.86 -2.67
CA PRO A 29 -1.65 -5.78 -2.39
C PRO A 29 -2.11 -6.47 -3.70
N ARG A 30 -2.16 -7.80 -3.70
CA ARG A 30 -2.72 -8.62 -4.79
C ARG A 30 -3.88 -9.45 -4.25
N GLY A 31 -4.46 -10.37 -5.03
CA GLY A 31 -5.63 -11.13 -4.60
C GLY A 31 -5.52 -11.69 -3.18
N TRP A 32 -6.54 -11.44 -2.36
CA TRP A 32 -6.66 -11.91 -0.98
C TRP A 32 -8.02 -12.58 -0.78
N ARG A 33 -8.05 -13.66 -0.01
CA ARG A 33 -9.29 -14.32 0.42
C ARG A 33 -9.41 -14.18 1.93
N THR A 34 -10.45 -13.49 2.37
CA THR A 34 -10.81 -13.40 3.78
C THR A 34 -11.60 -14.65 4.18
N SER A 35 -11.45 -15.05 5.45
CA SER A 35 -12.35 -16.03 6.06
C SER A 35 -13.75 -15.44 6.21
N ALA A 36 -14.78 -16.27 6.05
CA ALA A 36 -16.15 -15.92 6.40
C ALA A 36 -16.37 -16.09 7.92
N PRO A 37 -17.39 -15.45 8.52
CA PRO A 37 -17.71 -15.63 9.94
C PRO A 37 -17.94 -17.10 10.34
N SER A 38 -18.50 -17.90 9.42
CA SER A 38 -18.69 -19.35 9.60
C SER A 38 -17.40 -20.14 9.75
N ASP A 39 -16.28 -19.59 9.28
CA ASP A 39 -15.00 -20.29 9.21
C ASP A 39 -14.14 -20.05 10.46
N VAL A 40 -14.53 -19.12 11.34
CA VAL A 40 -13.66 -18.59 12.41
C VAL A 40 -14.33 -18.46 13.78
N HIS A 41 -15.23 -19.39 14.14
CA HIS A 41 -15.93 -19.38 15.44
C HIS A 41 -16.36 -17.98 15.92
N SER A 42 -16.88 -17.16 14.99
CA SER A 42 -17.08 -15.73 15.22
C SER A 42 -18.01 -15.47 16.41
N ALA A 43 -17.64 -14.53 17.27
CA ALA A 43 -18.49 -14.06 18.35
C ALA A 43 -19.13 -12.72 18.00
N SER A 44 -20.31 -12.44 18.58
CA SER A 44 -21.01 -11.18 18.33
C SER A 44 -20.26 -9.97 18.90
N ASP A 45 -19.42 -10.18 19.91
CA ASP A 45 -18.59 -9.19 20.60
C ASP A 45 -17.15 -9.08 20.06
N ASP A 46 -16.83 -9.76 18.95
CA ASP A 46 -15.52 -9.65 18.31
C ASP A 46 -15.21 -8.18 17.96
N PRO A 47 -14.04 -7.65 18.40
CA PRO A 47 -13.71 -6.26 18.20
C PRO A 47 -13.46 -5.95 16.73
N ALA A 48 -13.96 -4.78 16.29
CA ALA A 48 -13.60 -4.21 15.01
C ALA A 48 -12.12 -3.77 15.06
N VAL A 49 -11.35 -4.21 14.07
CA VAL A 49 -9.93 -3.89 13.93
C VAL A 49 -9.68 -3.20 12.59
N ARG A 50 -8.68 -2.32 12.59
CA ARG A 50 -8.25 -1.57 11.41
C ARG A 50 -6.73 -1.51 11.38
N GLY A 51 -6.17 -1.81 10.21
CA GLY A 51 -4.73 -1.69 9.96
C GLY A 51 -4.46 -0.92 8.68
N GLU A 52 -3.27 -0.36 8.60
CA GLU A 52 -2.80 0.39 7.45
C GLU A 52 -1.33 0.05 7.18
N ALA A 53 -0.99 -0.14 5.91
CA ALA A 53 0.39 -0.31 5.47
C ALA A 53 0.62 0.48 4.17
N CYS A 54 1.77 1.13 4.05
CA CYS A 54 1.98 2.12 3.00
C CYS A 54 3.30 1.91 2.25
N SER A 55 3.25 2.26 0.97
CA SER A 55 4.38 2.47 0.10
C SER A 55 4.48 3.94 -0.27
N HIS A 56 5.68 4.40 -0.58
CA HIS A 56 5.99 5.79 -0.85
C HIS A 56 6.77 5.89 -2.16
N SER A 57 6.59 6.98 -2.88
CA SER A 57 7.45 7.32 -4.00
C SER A 57 7.85 8.78 -3.98
N VAL A 58 9.06 9.05 -4.48
CA VAL A 58 9.62 10.38 -4.60
C VAL A 58 10.03 10.62 -6.05
N MET A 59 9.59 11.77 -6.58
CA MET A 59 9.88 12.30 -7.90
C MET A 59 9.60 11.33 -9.05
N TRP A 60 8.71 10.34 -8.85
CA TRP A 60 8.48 9.23 -9.79
C TRP A 60 9.74 8.38 -10.10
N LEU A 61 10.83 8.57 -9.38
CA LEU A 61 12.14 7.94 -9.66
C LEU A 61 12.47 6.81 -8.68
N VAL A 62 12.09 6.98 -7.41
CA VAL A 62 12.43 6.07 -6.31
C VAL A 62 11.14 5.71 -5.59
N ALA A 63 10.85 4.42 -5.46
CA ALA A 63 9.71 3.91 -4.72
C ALA A 63 10.14 2.84 -3.71
N TRP A 64 9.59 2.90 -2.50
CA TRP A 64 9.88 1.92 -1.46
C TRP A 64 8.72 1.75 -0.47
N GLY A 65 8.68 0.61 0.19
CA GLY A 65 7.76 0.34 1.29
C GLY A 65 6.95 -0.93 1.12
N ASP A 66 6.00 -1.13 2.03
CA ASP A 66 5.17 -2.33 2.06
C ASP A 66 3.73 -1.89 2.25
N SER A 67 2.97 -1.86 1.15
CA SER A 67 1.52 -1.68 1.14
C SER A 67 0.80 -3.02 0.97
N SER A 68 1.46 -4.15 1.23
CA SER A 68 0.81 -5.45 1.12
C SER A 68 -0.28 -5.64 2.16
N TYR A 69 -1.22 -6.53 1.86
CA TYR A 69 -2.24 -6.93 2.81
C TYR A 69 -1.66 -7.63 4.04
N ASP A 70 -0.52 -8.32 3.94
CA ASP A 70 0.14 -8.94 5.09
C ASP A 70 0.63 -7.89 6.09
N ALA A 71 1.27 -6.82 5.60
CA ALA A 71 1.70 -5.71 6.43
C ALA A 71 0.50 -4.98 7.07
N ALA A 72 -0.57 -4.74 6.30
CA ALA A 72 -1.78 -4.11 6.80
C ALA A 72 -2.51 -4.99 7.84
N LEU A 73 -2.53 -6.30 7.66
CA LEU A 73 -3.10 -7.26 8.62
C LEU A 73 -2.31 -7.27 9.92
N LYS A 74 -0.98 -7.34 9.85
CA LYS A 74 -0.10 -7.27 11.03
C LYS A 74 -0.31 -5.97 11.81
N SER A 75 -0.45 -4.85 11.09
CA SER A 75 -0.83 -3.56 11.67
C SER A 75 -2.19 -3.63 12.38
N ALA A 76 -3.22 -4.24 11.74
CA ALA A 76 -4.56 -4.35 12.30
C ALA A 76 -4.61 -5.20 13.59
N LEU A 77 -3.87 -6.32 13.60
CA LEU A 77 -3.86 -7.25 14.71
C LEU A 77 -2.93 -6.81 15.85
N ALA A 78 -2.00 -5.88 15.61
CA ALA A 78 -1.08 -5.34 16.60
C ALA A 78 -0.36 -6.42 17.44
N GLY A 79 0.01 -7.55 16.81
CA GLY A 79 0.69 -8.67 17.45
C GLY A 79 -0.23 -9.61 18.26
N ARG A 80 -1.54 -9.44 18.20
CA ARG A 80 -2.51 -10.39 18.78
C ARG A 80 -2.54 -11.68 17.95
N ASP A 81 -2.62 -12.81 18.64
CA ASP A 81 -2.97 -14.08 18.02
C ASP A 81 -4.48 -14.12 17.81
N ALA A 82 -4.92 -13.64 16.64
CA ALA A 82 -6.32 -13.50 16.28
C ALA A 82 -6.49 -13.61 14.77
N ILE A 83 -7.64 -14.10 14.33
CA ILE A 83 -7.96 -14.25 12.91
C ILE A 83 -8.86 -13.10 12.49
N MET A 84 -8.39 -12.29 11.54
CA MET A 84 -9.21 -11.23 10.96
C MET A 84 -10.16 -11.80 9.91
N TYR A 85 -11.45 -11.51 10.02
CA TYR A 85 -12.50 -12.01 9.12
C TYR A 85 -13.44 -10.88 8.69
N ASP A 86 -14.26 -11.16 7.66
CA ASP A 86 -15.10 -10.17 6.96
C ASP A 86 -14.29 -8.92 6.56
N VAL A 87 -13.09 -9.16 6.02
CA VAL A 87 -12.12 -8.11 5.72
C VAL A 87 -12.57 -7.29 4.50
N ARG A 88 -12.60 -5.98 4.67
CA ARG A 88 -12.76 -4.99 3.61
C ARG A 88 -11.43 -4.27 3.38
N SER A 89 -11.01 -4.26 2.12
CA SER A 89 -9.80 -3.59 1.67
C SER A 89 -10.14 -2.30 0.96
N ASP A 90 -9.51 -1.21 1.37
CA ASP A 90 -9.53 0.08 0.70
C ASP A 90 -8.11 0.53 0.35
N LEU A 91 -8.00 1.39 -0.67
CA LEU A 91 -6.76 2.05 -1.05
C LEU A 91 -6.89 3.56 -0.85
N LYS A 92 -5.91 4.15 -0.15
CA LYS A 92 -5.79 5.59 0.03
C LYS A 92 -4.51 6.08 -0.63
N VAL A 93 -4.69 6.89 -1.68
CA VAL A 93 -3.59 7.52 -2.40
C VAL A 93 -3.53 8.99 -2.04
N GLN A 94 -2.38 9.45 -1.60
CA GLN A 94 -2.10 10.87 -1.34
C GLN A 94 -0.97 11.31 -2.25
N ALA A 95 -1.23 12.32 -3.07
CA ALA A 95 -0.24 12.91 -3.97
C ALA A 95 -0.01 14.37 -3.57
N TYR A 96 1.25 14.71 -3.33
CA TYR A 96 1.69 16.05 -2.95
C TYR A 96 2.54 16.65 -4.05
N LEU A 97 2.45 17.97 -4.23
CA LEU A 97 3.24 18.72 -5.21
C LEU A 97 3.22 18.08 -6.60
N LEU A 98 2.01 17.97 -7.17
CA LEU A 98 1.74 17.34 -8.47
C LEU A 98 2.14 15.85 -8.55
N GLY A 99 2.47 15.19 -7.44
CA GLY A 99 2.91 13.79 -7.40
C GLY A 99 4.42 13.61 -7.19
N LEU A 100 5.17 14.70 -6.93
CA LEU A 100 6.59 14.61 -6.56
C LEU A 100 6.81 13.81 -5.27
N TYR A 101 5.80 13.73 -4.41
CA TYR A 101 5.75 12.76 -3.34
C TYR A 101 4.38 12.10 -3.36
N THR A 102 4.37 10.77 -3.45
CA THR A 102 3.14 9.99 -3.31
C THR A 102 3.24 9.03 -2.15
N LYS A 103 2.14 8.86 -1.44
CA LYS A 103 1.95 7.86 -0.40
C LYS A 103 0.72 7.04 -0.77
N GLU A 104 0.90 5.75 -0.94
CA GLU A 104 -0.18 4.80 -1.22
C GLU A 104 -0.30 3.85 -0.05
N CYS A 105 -1.48 3.84 0.57
CA CYS A 105 -1.75 3.03 1.75
C CYS A 105 -2.88 2.06 1.48
N THR A 106 -2.62 0.80 1.80
CA THR A 106 -3.63 -0.26 1.87
C THR A 106 -4.21 -0.26 3.26
N ILE A 107 -5.53 -0.13 3.33
CA ILE A 107 -6.29 -0.07 4.55
C ILE A 107 -7.11 -1.36 4.64
N LEU A 108 -6.97 -2.07 5.75
CA LEU A 108 -7.81 -3.23 6.06
C LEU A 108 -8.72 -2.88 7.23
N THR A 109 -10.00 -3.22 7.10
CA THR A 109 -11.00 -3.12 8.16
C THR A 109 -11.77 -4.43 8.25
N GLY A 110 -12.17 -4.83 9.44
CA GLY A 110 -12.84 -6.11 9.67
C GLY A 110 -12.98 -6.39 11.16
N LYS A 111 -13.26 -7.65 11.51
CA LYS A 111 -13.35 -8.09 12.90
C LYS A 111 -12.25 -9.08 13.23
N ALA A 112 -11.80 -9.11 14.49
CA ALA A 112 -10.80 -10.06 14.95
C ALA A 112 -11.45 -11.12 15.83
N ALA A 113 -11.53 -12.35 15.31
CA ALA A 113 -11.95 -13.51 16.08
C ALA A 113 -10.77 -14.04 16.92
N LYS A 114 -11.08 -14.58 18.10
CA LYS A 114 -10.12 -15.38 18.87
C LYS A 114 -9.89 -16.74 18.15
N PRO A 115 -8.68 -17.30 18.19
CA PRO A 115 -8.37 -18.58 17.55
C PRO A 115 -9.17 -19.75 18.12
#